data_AF-A0A7X7MYX9-F1
#
_entry.id   AF-A0A7X7MYX9-F1
#
_cell.length_a   1.000
_cell.length_b   1.000
_cell.length_c   1.000
_cell.angle_alpha   90.00
_cell.angle_beta   90.00
_cell.angle_gamma   90.00
#
_symmetry.space_group_name_H-M   'P 1'
#
loop_
_entity.id
_entity.type
_entity.pdbx_description
1 polymer ?
#
loop_
_entity_poly.entity_id
_entity_poly.type
_entity_poly.pdbx_seq_one_letter_code
_entity_poly.pdbx_strand_id
1 'polypeptide(L)'
;MSDFVAAKYTMDNMPKGIIPTVTQITAAATDGGVKIRVQTPEDTTIDGKMICSVKGYRIVLKETTAPENENDGTVIEDVTQLDKYVSTALEIDGLENGATYYVAAFPYSDYFIFNRNIANVTSFVPQAYILFGYYDDLTDQNPETKIHYIEANENFTPARMVATGGWTEGDWTEENCWFIQYNKPYMVKYDGTIDYELYGSDYSKKKDGTTVSDASNTSYAGNAMASFPLIWVRRYTQNNRKYHLFCNIQLTEGFTAYAHTRNDGSIEPYTWYPMFGGSLISSKLRSIANQTQCNTQTGTAEIAAAKANGTLWNTGYWSIIYLRWELETLLTRSTNKQDACGYGNYTGGTAAASLLKTGTQLTGGRFIGYGSSVNKARKFMHTEQQMGAWERINGLLYVSGTYRVKSYGEYNETGDGYVNTGLSMSGTSGNYISASTMTDDGEFPTALSGSSDTYYCCGGWYNAGQVDHAIVGGGCNDGLKCGGAVNVSNLVSASYWSISARPFCKGSYNVSYYEPTQKYYHYCIIEDATACCMQGLEFIWEDGSHNYPDEYPEISEEITVTGVFETYKEKDDPYLYCRLSNASLH
;
A
#
# COMPACT_ATOMS: atom_id res chain seq x y z
N MET A 1 -58.27 42.79 -16.44
CA MET A 1 -57.55 41.51 -16.29
C MET A 1 -57.11 41.45 -14.85
N SER A 2 -57.77 40.58 -14.09
CA SER A 2 -57.64 40.44 -12.64
C SER A 2 -56.34 39.78 -12.24
N ASP A 3 -55.82 40.25 -11.12
CA ASP A 3 -54.65 39.77 -10.38
C ASP A 3 -54.60 38.24 -10.26
N PHE A 4 -53.49 37.64 -10.68
CA PHE A 4 -53.11 36.30 -10.23
C PHE A 4 -52.36 36.44 -8.91
N VAL A 5 -53.09 36.24 -7.82
CA VAL A 5 -52.54 36.03 -6.48
C VAL A 5 -51.61 34.81 -6.53
N ALA A 6 -50.37 34.99 -6.09
CA ALA A 6 -49.40 33.91 -5.93
C ALA A 6 -50.01 32.78 -5.09
N ALA A 7 -50.14 31.59 -5.67
CA ALA A 7 -50.56 30.41 -4.95
C ALA A 7 -49.54 30.10 -3.85
N LYS A 8 -49.91 30.35 -2.58
CA LYS A 8 -49.23 29.77 -1.43
C LYS A 8 -49.64 28.29 -1.37
N TYR A 9 -48.74 27.41 -1.79
CA TYR A 9 -48.85 25.99 -1.50
C TYR A 9 -48.44 25.77 -0.04
N THR A 10 -49.41 25.50 0.84
CA THR A 10 -49.16 25.01 2.20
C THR A 10 -49.09 23.49 2.12
N MET A 11 -47.90 22.91 2.34
CA MET A 11 -47.74 21.46 2.41
C MET A 11 -47.97 20.99 3.85
N ASP A 12 -49.22 20.75 4.22
CA ASP A 12 -49.61 20.40 5.61
C ASP A 12 -49.41 18.91 5.98
N ASN A 13 -48.86 18.10 5.07
CA ASN A 13 -48.72 16.65 5.28
C ASN A 13 -47.51 16.06 4.52
N MET A 14 -46.33 16.68 4.64
CA MET A 14 -45.14 15.93 4.26
C MET A 14 -44.95 14.78 5.25
N PRO A 15 -44.86 13.51 4.78
CA PRO A 15 -44.41 12.43 5.65
C PRO A 15 -43.08 12.89 6.26
N LYS A 16 -43.00 12.89 7.59
CA LYS A 16 -41.80 13.30 8.34
C LYS A 16 -40.59 12.65 7.67
N GLY A 17 -39.73 13.46 7.07
CA GLY A 17 -38.70 12.98 6.14
C GLY A 17 -37.76 11.98 6.83
N ILE A 18 -37.32 10.97 6.07
CA ILE A 18 -36.21 10.11 6.46
C ILE A 18 -34.92 10.83 6.05
N ILE A 19 -33.99 10.97 6.98
CA ILE A 19 -32.67 11.58 6.72
C ILE A 19 -31.87 10.70 5.75
N PRO A 20 -31.02 11.25 4.87
CA PRO A 20 -30.13 10.43 4.03
C PRO A 20 -29.21 9.53 4.85
N THR A 21 -28.59 8.57 4.20
CA THR A 21 -27.52 7.74 4.79
C THR A 21 -26.34 8.64 5.18
N VAL A 22 -25.59 8.29 6.23
CA VAL A 22 -24.30 8.96 6.51
C VAL A 22 -23.42 8.94 5.26
N THR A 23 -22.69 10.02 5.00
CA THR A 23 -21.80 10.09 3.83
C THR A 23 -20.57 9.21 4.03
N GLN A 24 -20.21 8.93 5.28
CA GLN A 24 -19.14 8.02 5.64
C GLN A 24 -19.39 7.36 7.00
N ILE A 25 -19.13 6.06 7.08
CA ILE A 25 -18.88 5.34 8.32
C ILE A 25 -17.69 4.40 8.10
N THR A 26 -16.68 4.47 8.96
CA THR A 26 -15.52 3.57 8.90
C THR A 26 -15.18 3.06 10.29
N ALA A 27 -14.84 1.77 10.37
CA ALA A 27 -14.34 1.13 11.58
C ALA A 27 -12.92 0.60 11.33
N ALA A 28 -11.94 1.13 12.07
CA ALA A 28 -10.58 0.61 12.07
C ALA A 28 -10.34 -0.20 13.35
N ALA A 29 -10.21 -1.51 13.22
CA ALA A 29 -9.97 -2.41 14.35
C ALA A 29 -8.69 -2.04 15.11
N THR A 30 -8.74 -2.13 16.43
CA THR A 30 -7.59 -2.04 17.33
C THR A 30 -7.46 -3.33 18.14
N ASP A 31 -6.44 -3.42 18.98
CA ASP A 31 -6.31 -4.52 19.93
C ASP A 31 -7.34 -4.37 21.04
N GLY A 32 -8.27 -5.33 21.07
CA GLY A 32 -9.40 -5.32 21.98
C GLY A 32 -10.36 -4.15 21.76
N GLY A 33 -10.43 -3.58 20.54
CA GLY A 33 -11.24 -2.39 20.30
C GLY A 33 -11.45 -1.98 18.84
N VAL A 34 -11.93 -0.75 18.66
CA VAL A 34 -12.15 -0.11 17.35
C VAL A 34 -12.07 1.42 17.43
N LYS A 35 -11.65 2.03 16.31
CA LYS A 35 -11.78 3.47 16.05
C LYS A 35 -12.83 3.72 14.98
N ILE A 36 -13.85 4.50 15.32
CA ILE A 36 -15.00 4.77 14.45
C ILE A 36 -14.96 6.23 13.98
N ARG A 37 -15.08 6.43 12.67
CA ARG A 37 -15.32 7.76 12.07
C ARG A 37 -16.67 7.78 11.39
N VAL A 38 -17.36 8.91 11.52
CA VAL A 38 -18.69 9.14 10.95
C VAL A 38 -18.72 10.55 10.37
N GLN A 39 -19.18 10.66 9.13
CA GLN A 39 -19.52 11.94 8.51
C GLN A 39 -21.03 11.99 8.28
N THR A 40 -21.65 13.06 8.78
CA THR A 40 -23.10 13.23 8.73
C THR A 40 -23.57 13.65 7.34
N PRO A 41 -24.80 13.29 6.94
CA PRO A 41 -25.38 13.81 5.71
C PRO A 41 -25.73 15.29 5.86
N GLU A 42 -25.90 15.96 4.73
CA GLU A 42 -26.49 17.30 4.70
C GLU A 42 -28.01 17.24 4.90
N ASP A 43 -28.60 18.39 5.25
CA ASP A 43 -30.04 18.57 5.31
C ASP A 43 -30.68 18.31 3.94
N THR A 44 -31.86 17.69 3.92
CA THR A 44 -32.59 17.45 2.69
C THR A 44 -33.32 18.74 2.28
N THR A 45 -32.94 19.31 1.13
CA THR A 45 -33.62 20.46 0.53
C THR A 45 -34.23 20.12 -0.84
N ILE A 46 -35.40 20.70 -1.15
CA ILE A 46 -36.06 20.62 -2.46
C ILE A 46 -36.42 22.05 -2.85
N ASP A 47 -36.00 22.49 -4.04
CA ASP A 47 -36.22 23.85 -4.55
C ASP A 47 -35.81 24.96 -3.57
N GLY A 48 -34.69 24.77 -2.87
CA GLY A 48 -34.16 25.71 -1.87
C GLY A 48 -34.95 25.78 -0.57
N LYS A 49 -35.94 24.90 -0.36
CA LYS A 49 -36.68 24.76 0.89
C LYS A 49 -36.21 23.53 1.63
N MET A 50 -35.87 23.70 2.91
CA MET A 50 -35.52 22.59 3.80
C MET A 50 -36.76 21.74 4.10
N ILE A 51 -36.64 20.45 3.87
CA ILE A 51 -37.72 19.46 4.03
C ILE A 51 -37.44 18.51 5.20
N CYS A 52 -36.17 18.24 5.49
CA CYS A 52 -35.75 17.42 6.62
C CYS A 52 -34.38 17.88 7.14
N SER A 53 -34.31 18.20 8.43
CA SER A 53 -33.10 18.62 9.13
C SER A 53 -32.44 17.45 9.87
N VAL A 54 -31.13 17.32 9.75
CA VAL A 54 -30.32 16.32 10.47
C VAL A 54 -30.11 16.81 11.88
N LYS A 55 -30.71 16.14 12.87
CA LYS A 55 -30.52 16.48 14.28
C LYS A 55 -29.28 15.84 14.88
N GLY A 56 -28.95 14.64 14.43
CA GLY A 56 -27.86 13.84 14.98
C GLY A 56 -27.85 12.43 14.43
N TYR A 57 -27.04 11.58 15.05
CA TYR A 57 -26.96 10.16 14.76
C TYR A 57 -26.69 9.36 16.03
N ARG A 58 -27.24 8.14 16.08
CA ARG A 58 -27.00 7.23 17.20
C ARG A 58 -26.01 6.15 16.81
N ILE A 59 -24.96 6.01 17.61
CA ILE A 59 -23.95 4.97 17.45
C ILE A 59 -24.37 3.75 18.26
N VAL A 60 -24.53 2.61 17.58
CA VAL A 60 -24.92 1.34 18.19
C VAL A 60 -23.86 0.30 17.85
N LEU A 61 -23.37 -0.43 18.86
CA LEU A 61 -22.43 -1.52 18.73
C LEU A 61 -23.14 -2.84 19.03
N LYS A 62 -22.97 -3.85 18.18
CA LYS A 62 -23.54 -5.18 18.38
C LYS A 62 -22.54 -6.26 17.95
N GLU A 63 -22.48 -7.35 18.71
CA GLU A 63 -21.66 -8.51 18.37
C GLU A 63 -22.45 -9.47 17.46
N THR A 64 -21.75 -10.25 16.64
CA THR A 64 -22.28 -11.35 15.81
C THR A 64 -23.17 -10.94 14.62
N THR A 65 -24.03 -9.94 14.75
CA THR A 65 -24.97 -9.50 13.69
C THR A 65 -25.08 -7.98 13.61
N ALA A 66 -25.45 -7.47 12.43
CA ALA A 66 -25.72 -6.06 12.22
C ALA A 66 -26.89 -5.56 13.11
N PRO A 67 -26.79 -4.35 13.70
CA PRO A 67 -27.93 -3.68 14.31
C PRO A 67 -29.04 -3.44 13.28
N GLU A 68 -30.27 -3.86 13.58
CA GLU A 68 -31.43 -3.59 12.72
C GLU A 68 -32.05 -2.21 12.96
N ASN A 69 -31.81 -1.64 14.14
CA ASN A 69 -32.34 -0.35 14.55
C ASN A 69 -31.49 0.29 15.66
N GLU A 70 -31.81 1.54 15.98
CA GLU A 70 -31.10 2.39 16.92
C GLU A 70 -31.09 1.92 18.39
N ASN A 71 -31.75 0.81 18.71
CA ASN A 71 -31.75 0.19 20.03
C ASN A 71 -31.34 -1.30 19.99
N ASP A 72 -30.95 -1.82 18.83
CA ASP A 72 -30.55 -3.21 18.65
C ASP A 72 -29.03 -3.37 18.84
N GLY A 73 -28.63 -3.51 20.11
CA GLY A 73 -27.24 -3.57 20.54
C GLY A 73 -26.96 -2.62 21.70
N THR A 74 -25.69 -2.43 22.00
CA THR A 74 -25.23 -1.45 22.98
C THR A 74 -25.21 -0.07 22.35
N VAL A 75 -26.06 0.83 22.83
CA VAL A 75 -26.00 2.25 22.44
C VAL A 75 -24.75 2.87 23.05
N ILE A 76 -23.81 3.27 22.20
CA ILE A 76 -22.53 3.85 22.62
C ILE A 76 -22.70 5.35 22.89
N GLU A 77 -23.30 6.07 21.94
CA GLU A 77 -23.51 7.51 22.06
C GLU A 77 -24.67 7.97 21.18
N ASP A 78 -25.40 8.97 21.66
CA ASP A 78 -26.34 9.77 20.86
C ASP A 78 -25.68 11.11 20.52
N VAL A 79 -25.21 11.25 19.28
CA VAL A 79 -24.36 12.35 18.84
C VAL A 79 -25.21 13.45 18.20
N THR A 80 -25.21 14.64 18.79
CA THR A 80 -25.93 15.83 18.29
C THR A 80 -25.02 16.89 17.69
N GLN A 81 -23.71 16.82 17.96
CA GLN A 81 -22.71 17.61 17.25
C GLN A 81 -22.42 16.91 15.91
N LEU A 82 -22.96 17.46 14.83
CA LEU A 82 -22.70 16.96 13.47
C LEU A 82 -21.19 16.96 13.18
N ASP A 83 -20.74 15.94 12.44
CA ASP A 83 -19.34 15.72 12.07
C ASP A 83 -18.33 15.64 13.22
N LYS A 84 -18.79 15.40 14.47
CA LYS A 84 -17.92 15.25 15.65
C LYS A 84 -16.77 14.26 15.42
N TYR A 85 -17.04 13.17 14.70
CA TYR A 85 -16.10 12.08 14.48
C TYR A 85 -15.49 12.03 13.08
N VAL A 86 -15.46 13.15 12.36
CA VAL A 86 -14.77 13.24 11.06
C VAL A 86 -13.26 13.32 11.26
N SER A 87 -12.78 14.26 12.09
CA SER A 87 -11.33 14.52 12.30
C SER A 87 -10.72 13.71 13.44
N THR A 88 -11.48 13.38 14.47
CA THR A 88 -11.05 12.58 15.62
C THR A 88 -11.96 11.37 15.75
N ALA A 89 -11.42 10.16 15.82
CA ALA A 89 -12.26 8.96 15.89
C ALA A 89 -12.86 8.75 17.29
N LEU A 90 -14.03 8.11 17.36
CA LEU A 90 -14.54 7.53 18.60
C LEU A 90 -13.80 6.21 18.87
N GLU A 91 -13.20 6.06 20.05
CA GLU A 91 -12.51 4.83 20.47
C GLU A 91 -13.41 4.00 21.38
N ILE A 92 -13.51 2.70 21.10
CA ILE A 92 -14.20 1.72 21.94
C ILE A 92 -13.22 0.59 22.24
N ASP A 93 -12.93 0.37 23.52
CA ASP A 93 -12.04 -0.68 24.01
C ASP A 93 -12.81 -1.79 24.76
N GLY A 94 -12.09 -2.84 25.18
CA GLY A 94 -12.65 -3.95 25.96
C GLY A 94 -13.42 -4.98 25.16
N LEU A 95 -13.22 -5.00 23.84
CA LEU A 95 -13.77 -5.98 22.90
C LEU A 95 -12.87 -7.23 22.83
N GLU A 96 -13.44 -8.35 22.41
CA GLU A 96 -12.69 -9.60 22.26
C GLU A 96 -12.00 -9.67 20.89
N ASN A 97 -10.69 -9.92 20.89
CA ASN A 97 -9.94 -10.11 19.64
C ASN A 97 -10.40 -11.37 18.91
N GLY A 98 -10.61 -11.25 17.60
CA GLY A 98 -11.08 -12.33 16.73
C GLY A 98 -12.61 -12.47 16.66
N ALA A 99 -13.36 -11.75 17.51
CA ALA A 99 -14.83 -11.70 17.43
C ALA A 99 -15.30 -10.63 16.43
N THR A 100 -16.39 -10.92 15.70
CA THR A 100 -16.98 -9.96 14.75
C THR A 100 -17.96 -9.04 15.46
N TYR A 101 -17.75 -7.75 15.29
CA TYR A 101 -18.64 -6.69 15.76
C TYR A 101 -19.17 -5.86 14.59
N TYR A 102 -20.31 -5.23 14.82
CA TYR A 102 -20.98 -4.31 13.91
C TYR A 102 -21.22 -3.01 14.62
N VAL A 103 -20.90 -1.91 13.94
CA VAL A 103 -21.25 -0.57 14.38
C VAL A 103 -22.20 0.05 13.37
N ALA A 104 -23.29 0.62 13.87
CA ALA A 104 -24.21 1.43 13.10
C ALA A 104 -24.14 2.88 13.55
N ALA A 105 -24.22 3.82 12.60
CA ALA A 105 -24.45 5.24 12.87
C ALA A 105 -25.78 5.63 12.24
N PHE A 106 -26.89 5.50 12.97
CA PHE A 106 -28.22 5.78 12.44
C PHE A 106 -28.54 7.28 12.53
N PRO A 107 -28.52 8.04 11.42
CA PRO A 107 -28.85 9.46 11.46
C PRO A 107 -30.35 9.65 11.65
N TYR A 108 -30.73 10.73 12.32
CA TYR A 108 -32.12 11.00 12.64
C TYR A 108 -32.49 12.48 12.54
N SER A 109 -33.77 12.72 12.24
CA SER A 109 -34.30 14.07 12.08
C SER A 109 -34.68 14.73 13.40
N ASP A 110 -35.07 16.01 13.38
CA ASP A 110 -35.62 16.70 14.55
C ASP A 110 -36.84 16.00 15.20
N TYR A 111 -37.52 15.15 14.43
CA TYR A 111 -38.65 14.34 14.88
C TYR A 111 -38.26 12.94 15.36
N PHE A 112 -36.96 12.66 15.50
CA PHE A 112 -36.41 11.36 15.90
C PHE A 112 -36.83 10.21 14.96
N ILE A 113 -36.88 10.49 13.67
CA ILE A 113 -37.01 9.45 12.64
C ILE A 113 -35.63 9.04 12.20
N PHE A 114 -35.26 7.80 12.51
CA PHE A 114 -33.98 7.20 12.20
C PHE A 114 -33.96 6.61 10.79
N ASN A 115 -32.88 6.85 10.06
CA ASN A 115 -32.56 6.09 8.85
C ASN A 115 -31.82 4.81 9.24
N ARG A 116 -32.46 3.67 9.02
CA ARG A 116 -31.94 2.33 9.37
C ARG A 116 -31.35 1.57 8.16
N ASN A 117 -30.98 2.29 7.10
CA ASN A 117 -30.36 1.68 5.94
C ASN A 117 -29.07 0.95 6.35
N ILE A 118 -28.86 -0.25 5.82
CA ILE A 118 -27.66 -1.07 6.08
C ILE A 118 -26.37 -0.36 5.67
N ALA A 119 -26.43 0.61 4.76
CA ALA A 119 -25.29 1.46 4.41
C ALA A 119 -24.80 2.36 5.57
N ASN A 120 -25.59 2.52 6.64
CA ASN A 120 -25.17 3.16 7.89
C ASN A 120 -24.43 2.20 8.84
N VAL A 121 -24.22 0.95 8.44
CA VAL A 121 -23.62 -0.11 9.26
C VAL A 121 -22.30 -0.57 8.63
N THR A 122 -21.30 -0.79 9.46
CA THR A 122 -20.06 -1.46 9.06
C THR A 122 -19.64 -2.47 10.12
N SER A 123 -18.91 -3.51 9.72
CA SER A 123 -18.37 -4.53 10.63
C SER A 123 -16.86 -4.42 10.78
N PHE A 124 -16.34 -4.96 11.88
CA PHE A 124 -14.92 -5.04 12.17
C PHE A 124 -14.63 -6.23 13.08
N VAL A 125 -13.36 -6.64 13.12
CA VAL A 125 -12.85 -7.70 14.00
C VAL A 125 -11.65 -7.12 14.73
N PRO A 126 -11.72 -6.86 16.04
CA PRO A 126 -10.56 -6.50 16.84
C PRO A 126 -9.45 -7.54 16.67
N GLN A 127 -8.20 -7.10 16.60
CA GLN A 127 -7.06 -7.98 16.40
C GLN A 127 -5.96 -7.63 17.39
N ALA A 128 -5.40 -8.66 18.01
CA ALA A 128 -4.19 -8.50 18.81
C ALA A 128 -3.10 -7.86 17.95
N TYR A 129 -2.44 -6.84 18.48
CA TYR A 129 -1.36 -6.19 17.74
C TYR A 129 -0.07 -7.00 17.88
N ILE A 130 0.75 -6.94 16.84
CA ILE A 130 2.16 -7.30 16.90
C ILE A 130 2.93 -5.99 16.75
N LEU A 131 3.72 -5.65 17.75
CA LEU A 131 4.55 -4.46 17.75
C LEU A 131 6.01 -4.88 17.81
N PHE A 132 6.73 -4.54 16.74
CA PHE A 132 8.17 -4.62 16.72
C PHE A 132 8.78 -3.23 16.85
N GLY A 133 10.00 -3.16 17.36
CA GLY A 133 10.70 -1.91 17.40
C GLY A 133 12.20 -2.03 17.66
N TYR A 134 12.87 -0.91 17.40
CA TYR A 134 14.20 -0.67 17.89
C TYR A 134 14.37 0.81 18.24
N TYR A 135 15.43 1.13 18.98
CA TYR A 135 15.96 2.48 19.01
C TYR A 135 17.41 2.53 18.55
N ASP A 136 17.76 3.63 17.89
CA ASP A 136 19.12 4.04 17.57
C ASP A 136 19.67 4.93 18.70
N ASP A 137 20.67 4.46 19.44
CA ASP A 137 21.37 5.21 20.48
C ASP A 137 22.37 6.20 19.85
N LEU A 138 22.05 7.49 19.93
CA LEU A 138 22.85 8.56 19.32
C LEU A 138 24.15 8.84 20.07
N THR A 139 24.37 8.19 21.22
CA THR A 139 25.64 8.27 21.97
C THR A 139 26.63 7.19 21.56
N ASP A 140 26.18 6.15 20.84
CA ASP A 140 27.01 5.09 20.28
C ASP A 140 27.23 5.30 18.77
N GLN A 141 28.49 5.15 18.37
CA GLN A 141 28.93 5.33 16.99
C GLN A 141 29.15 4.00 16.29
N ASN A 142 29.15 2.87 17.01
CA ASN A 142 29.38 1.56 16.42
C ASN A 142 28.09 1.03 15.79
N PRO A 143 28.08 0.75 14.47
CA PRO A 143 26.89 0.34 13.74
C PRO A 143 26.27 -0.97 14.25
N GLU A 144 27.04 -1.86 14.88
CA GLU A 144 26.57 -3.16 15.41
C GLU A 144 26.00 -3.09 16.82
N THR A 145 26.33 -2.05 17.61
CA THR A 145 25.90 -1.96 19.02
C THR A 145 24.90 -0.85 19.29
N LYS A 146 24.82 0.18 18.44
CA LYS A 146 23.92 1.33 18.64
C LYS A 146 22.44 1.03 18.45
N ILE A 147 22.10 -0.11 17.83
CA ILE A 147 20.71 -0.53 17.61
C ILE A 147 20.27 -1.48 18.73
N HIS A 148 19.18 -1.14 19.40
CA HIS A 148 18.62 -1.92 20.50
C HIS A 148 17.18 -2.34 20.18
N TYR A 149 16.92 -3.64 20.18
CA TYR A 149 15.56 -4.16 20.07
C TYR A 149 14.74 -3.84 21.32
N ILE A 150 13.43 -3.71 21.10
CA ILE A 150 12.39 -3.46 22.10
C ILE A 150 11.12 -4.21 21.68
N GLU A 151 10.07 -4.15 22.50
CA GLU A 151 8.76 -4.74 22.18
C GLU A 151 8.84 -6.25 21.92
N ALA A 152 8.04 -6.79 20.98
CA ALA A 152 7.97 -8.23 20.74
C ALA A 152 9.30 -8.85 20.24
N ASN A 153 10.24 -8.04 19.74
CA ASN A 153 11.54 -8.50 19.26
C ASN A 153 12.69 -8.21 20.23
N GLU A 154 12.45 -7.80 21.48
CA GLU A 154 13.50 -7.44 22.46
C GLU A 154 14.59 -8.52 22.58
N ASN A 155 14.21 -9.79 22.51
CA ASN A 155 15.11 -10.94 22.66
C ASN A 155 15.43 -11.67 21.35
N PHE A 156 15.08 -11.10 20.19
CA PHE A 156 15.33 -11.77 18.91
C PHE A 156 16.82 -11.82 18.58
N THR A 157 17.24 -12.98 18.10
CA THR A 157 18.48 -13.16 17.36
C THR A 157 18.33 -12.49 16.00
N PRO A 158 19.21 -11.54 15.64
CA PRO A 158 19.03 -10.78 14.43
C PRO A 158 19.40 -11.62 13.19
N ALA A 159 18.74 -11.34 12.09
CA ALA A 159 19.07 -11.93 10.80
C ALA A 159 20.39 -11.36 10.26
N ARG A 160 21.09 -12.13 9.42
CA ARG A 160 22.37 -11.71 8.82
C ARG A 160 22.57 -12.33 7.45
N MET A 161 23.25 -11.61 6.57
CA MET A 161 23.86 -12.24 5.40
C MET A 161 24.97 -13.22 5.80
N VAL A 162 25.18 -14.24 4.99
CA VAL A 162 26.32 -15.16 5.12
C VAL A 162 27.38 -14.73 4.12
N ALA A 163 28.60 -14.43 4.57
CA ALA A 163 29.64 -13.83 3.73
C ALA A 163 30.00 -14.65 2.47
N THR A 164 29.92 -15.98 2.54
CA THR A 164 30.14 -16.90 1.40
C THR A 164 28.97 -16.93 0.40
N GLY A 165 27.88 -16.22 0.69
CA GLY A 165 26.60 -16.30 0.01
C GLY A 165 25.56 -16.96 0.90
N GLY A 166 24.43 -16.27 1.10
CA GLY A 166 23.27 -16.81 1.82
C GLY A 166 22.69 -15.85 2.85
N TRP A 167 21.87 -16.39 3.73
CA TRP A 167 21.15 -15.66 4.78
C TRP A 167 20.88 -16.58 5.98
N THR A 168 21.04 -16.04 7.18
CA THR A 168 20.55 -16.64 8.43
C THR A 168 19.38 -15.78 8.92
N GLU A 169 18.22 -16.41 9.12
CA GLU A 169 17.00 -15.71 9.53
C GLU A 169 17.02 -15.26 10.99
N GLY A 170 17.84 -15.89 11.85
CA GLY A 170 17.75 -15.68 13.29
C GLY A 170 16.35 -16.08 13.76
N ASP A 171 15.69 -15.23 14.54
CA ASP A 171 14.30 -15.45 14.97
C ASP A 171 13.27 -14.82 14.02
N TRP A 172 13.72 -14.18 12.92
CA TRP A 172 12.85 -13.52 11.93
C TRP A 172 12.32 -14.50 10.88
N THR A 173 11.41 -15.38 11.30
CA THR A 173 10.77 -16.40 10.45
C THR A 173 9.37 -15.96 10.00
N GLU A 174 8.76 -16.71 9.06
CA GLU A 174 7.34 -16.50 8.68
C GLU A 174 6.36 -16.73 9.84
N GLU A 175 6.72 -17.56 10.83
CA GLU A 175 5.89 -17.82 12.01
C GLU A 175 5.90 -16.63 12.97
N ASN A 176 7.07 -16.03 13.16
CA ASN A 176 7.27 -14.97 14.14
C ASN A 176 6.95 -13.58 13.58
N CYS A 177 6.92 -13.39 12.26
CA CYS A 177 6.91 -12.06 11.65
C CYS A 177 5.91 -11.94 10.49
N TRP A 178 4.79 -11.25 10.72
CA TRP A 178 3.70 -11.11 9.74
C TRP A 178 4.17 -10.55 8.40
N PHE A 179 5.05 -9.55 8.40
CA PHE A 179 5.49 -8.95 7.15
C PHE A 179 6.47 -9.82 6.36
N ILE A 180 7.07 -10.85 6.99
CA ILE A 180 7.85 -11.89 6.30
C ILE A 180 6.89 -12.96 5.77
N GLN A 181 5.90 -13.35 6.56
CA GLN A 181 4.84 -14.29 6.17
C GLN A 181 4.12 -13.83 4.90
N TYR A 182 3.73 -12.56 4.83
CA TYR A 182 2.93 -12.00 3.74
C TYR A 182 3.75 -11.33 2.64
N ASN A 183 5.09 -11.36 2.71
CA ASN A 183 5.97 -10.98 1.62
C ASN A 183 6.20 -12.18 0.69
N LYS A 184 5.47 -12.19 -0.43
CA LYS A 184 5.45 -13.27 -1.42
C LYS A 184 5.75 -12.72 -2.83
N PRO A 185 6.38 -13.51 -3.71
CA PRO A 185 6.72 -13.11 -5.06
C PRO A 185 5.61 -13.48 -6.06
N TYR A 186 5.29 -12.58 -6.99
CA TYR A 186 4.20 -12.74 -7.95
C TYR A 186 4.58 -12.23 -9.34
N MET A 187 3.91 -12.78 -10.35
CA MET A 187 3.70 -12.05 -11.60
C MET A 187 2.44 -11.21 -11.47
N VAL A 188 2.55 -9.91 -11.76
CA VAL A 188 1.50 -8.90 -11.59
C VAL A 188 1.19 -8.25 -12.93
N LYS A 189 -0.09 -8.22 -13.33
CA LYS A 189 -0.56 -7.62 -14.58
C LYS A 189 -0.45 -6.09 -14.55
N TYR A 190 -0.58 -5.46 -15.73
CA TYR A 190 -0.55 -4.00 -15.87
C TYR A 190 -1.64 -3.25 -15.09
N ASP A 191 -2.78 -3.89 -14.81
CA ASP A 191 -3.85 -3.33 -13.97
C ASP A 191 -3.55 -3.44 -12.46
N GLY A 192 -2.37 -3.95 -12.08
CA GLY A 192 -1.94 -4.11 -10.69
C GLY A 192 -2.38 -5.44 -10.04
N THR A 193 -3.05 -6.32 -10.78
CA THR A 193 -3.57 -7.57 -10.24
C THR A 193 -2.59 -8.74 -10.27
N ILE A 194 -2.78 -9.65 -9.32
CA ILE A 194 -1.99 -10.89 -9.26
C ILE A 194 -2.45 -11.82 -10.38
N ASP A 195 -1.53 -12.26 -11.21
CA ASP A 195 -1.76 -13.36 -12.16
C ASP A 195 -1.50 -14.69 -11.46
N TYR A 196 -0.28 -14.88 -10.95
CA TYR A 196 0.10 -16.06 -10.17
C TYR A 196 1.30 -15.82 -9.27
N GLU A 197 1.39 -16.63 -8.22
CA GLU A 197 2.52 -16.65 -7.29
C GLU A 197 3.72 -17.40 -7.90
N LEU A 198 4.91 -16.85 -7.71
CA LEU A 198 6.19 -17.45 -8.09
C LEU A 198 6.68 -18.39 -6.98
N TYR A 199 7.49 -19.38 -7.33
CA TYR A 199 8.09 -20.24 -6.31
C TYR A 199 9.11 -19.46 -5.48
N GLY A 200 8.93 -19.47 -4.16
CA GLY A 200 9.64 -18.57 -3.24
C GLY A 200 11.16 -18.62 -3.29
N SER A 201 11.74 -19.77 -3.68
CA SER A 201 13.18 -20.01 -3.79
C SER A 201 13.73 -20.03 -5.23
N ASP A 202 12.86 -20.07 -6.25
CA ASP A 202 13.27 -20.07 -7.66
C ASP A 202 12.18 -19.43 -8.55
N TYR A 203 12.42 -18.17 -8.91
CA TYR A 203 11.46 -17.36 -9.68
C TYR A 203 11.39 -17.73 -11.15
N SER A 204 12.20 -18.66 -11.65
CA SER A 204 11.99 -19.23 -12.98
C SER A 204 10.75 -20.14 -13.03
N LYS A 205 10.12 -20.38 -11.87
CA LYS A 205 8.99 -21.29 -11.73
C LYS A 205 7.79 -20.63 -11.03
N LYS A 206 6.60 -21.11 -11.34
CA LYS A 206 5.36 -20.81 -10.60
C LYS A 206 5.38 -21.53 -9.25
N LYS A 207 4.46 -21.19 -8.35
CA LYS A 207 4.38 -21.70 -6.96
C LYS A 207 4.57 -23.21 -6.79
N ASP A 208 4.15 -24.01 -7.77
CA ASP A 208 4.31 -25.48 -7.78
C ASP A 208 5.78 -25.95 -7.84
N GLY A 209 6.74 -25.05 -8.08
CA GLY A 209 8.16 -25.37 -8.15
C GLY A 209 8.56 -26.17 -9.39
N THR A 210 7.69 -26.28 -10.40
CA THR A 210 7.91 -27.08 -11.62
C THR A 210 7.54 -26.35 -12.90
N THR A 211 6.40 -25.65 -12.95
CA THR A 211 5.92 -24.94 -14.13
C THR A 211 6.77 -23.69 -14.38
N VAL A 212 7.23 -23.48 -15.61
CA VAL A 212 8.01 -22.28 -15.98
C VAL A 212 7.19 -21.01 -15.79
N SER A 213 7.81 -19.97 -15.23
CA SER A 213 7.22 -18.64 -15.03
C SER A 213 7.56 -17.66 -16.14
N ASP A 214 6.90 -16.50 -16.10
CA ASP A 214 7.11 -15.36 -16.98
C ASP A 214 8.11 -14.33 -16.41
N ALA A 215 8.81 -14.64 -15.31
CA ALA A 215 9.70 -13.69 -14.64
C ALA A 215 10.85 -13.17 -15.54
N SER A 216 11.19 -13.91 -16.61
CA SER A 216 12.18 -13.52 -17.63
C SER A 216 11.55 -13.26 -19.02
N ASN A 217 10.21 -13.30 -19.14
CA ASN A 217 9.49 -13.18 -20.41
C ASN A 217 9.19 -11.71 -20.73
N THR A 218 9.88 -11.13 -21.71
CA THR A 218 9.71 -9.74 -22.11
C THR A 218 8.38 -9.45 -22.82
N SER A 219 7.73 -10.49 -23.36
CA SER A 219 6.40 -10.40 -24.00
C SER A 219 5.25 -10.48 -23.00
N TYR A 220 5.52 -10.84 -21.74
CA TYR A 220 4.49 -10.90 -20.71
C TYR A 220 3.85 -9.52 -20.47
N ALA A 221 2.54 -9.48 -20.23
CA ALA A 221 1.78 -8.25 -20.01
C ALA A 221 1.73 -7.86 -18.51
N GLY A 222 2.91 -7.66 -17.90
CA GLY A 222 3.01 -7.37 -16.47
C GLY A 222 4.44 -7.41 -15.93
N ASN A 223 4.65 -7.50 -14.63
CA ASN A 223 5.97 -7.42 -14.00
C ASN A 223 6.13 -8.46 -12.90
N ALA A 224 7.38 -8.87 -12.63
CA ALA A 224 7.72 -9.66 -11.45
C ALA A 224 7.84 -8.74 -10.23
N MET A 225 6.94 -8.92 -9.26
CA MET A 225 6.77 -8.05 -8.10
C MET A 225 6.73 -8.86 -6.80
N ALA A 226 7.16 -8.25 -5.71
CA ALA A 226 7.01 -8.78 -4.37
C ALA A 226 5.92 -8.00 -3.64
N SER A 227 5.02 -8.71 -2.94
CA SER A 227 4.08 -8.04 -2.04
C SER A 227 4.82 -7.43 -0.87
N PHE A 228 4.54 -6.18 -0.56
CA PHE A 228 5.05 -5.51 0.62
C PHE A 228 3.85 -5.19 1.53
N PRO A 229 3.57 -6.06 2.52
CA PRO A 229 2.32 -6.02 3.30
C PRO A 229 2.22 -4.75 4.14
N LEU A 230 1.00 -4.37 4.51
CA LEU A 230 0.72 -3.18 5.33
C LEU A 230 1.52 -3.20 6.64
N ILE A 231 2.25 -2.11 6.86
CA ILE A 231 3.01 -1.87 8.08
C ILE A 231 2.72 -0.44 8.52
N TRP A 232 2.21 -0.30 9.73
CA TRP A 232 2.02 0.96 10.40
C TRP A 232 3.29 1.33 11.15
N VAL A 233 3.79 2.55 10.95
CA VAL A 233 5.08 2.99 11.49
C VAL A 233 4.90 4.19 12.39
N ARG A 234 5.61 4.19 13.52
CA ARG A 234 5.76 5.38 14.38
C ARG A 234 7.24 5.68 14.60
N ARG A 235 7.58 6.96 14.49
CA ARG A 235 8.94 7.49 14.55
C ARG A 235 8.98 8.63 15.56
N TYR A 236 9.89 8.62 16.51
CA TYR A 236 10.09 9.78 17.41
C TYR A 236 11.47 9.78 18.08
N THR A 237 12.01 10.98 18.31
CA THR A 237 13.27 11.16 19.02
C THR A 237 13.01 11.57 20.47
N GLN A 238 13.65 10.88 21.41
CA GLN A 238 13.58 11.21 22.83
C GLN A 238 14.88 10.81 23.52
N ASN A 239 15.43 11.66 24.39
CA ASN A 239 16.58 11.34 25.24
C ASN A 239 17.79 10.72 24.49
N ASN A 240 18.25 11.36 23.41
CA ASN A 240 19.33 10.87 22.53
C ASN A 240 19.06 9.51 21.87
N ARG A 241 17.80 9.14 21.68
CA ARG A 241 17.40 7.93 20.98
C ARG A 241 16.41 8.23 19.89
N LYS A 242 16.53 7.56 18.75
CA LYS A 242 15.52 7.56 17.69
C LYS A 242 14.78 6.24 17.73
N TYR A 243 13.49 6.29 18.02
CA TYR A 243 12.64 5.12 18.11
C TYR A 243 11.93 4.86 16.79
N HIS A 244 11.98 3.61 16.34
CA HIS A 244 11.29 3.10 15.16
C HIS A 244 10.40 1.94 15.58
N LEU A 245 9.09 2.10 15.42
CA LEU A 245 8.08 1.12 15.82
C LEU A 245 7.27 0.69 14.60
N PHE A 246 6.99 -0.61 14.48
CA PHE A 246 6.31 -1.24 13.36
C PHE A 246 5.16 -2.10 13.88
N CYS A 247 3.96 -1.88 13.37
CA CYS A 247 2.77 -2.56 13.83
C CYS A 247 1.95 -3.10 12.66
N ASN A 248 1.28 -4.23 12.87
CA ASN A 248 0.33 -4.82 11.91
C ASN A 248 -0.99 -4.05 11.83
N ILE A 249 -1.30 -3.20 12.82
CA ILE A 249 -2.50 -2.36 12.88
C ILE A 249 -2.16 -0.90 13.24
N GLN A 250 -3.11 0.02 13.05
CA GLN A 250 -2.94 1.40 13.50
C GLN A 250 -3.19 1.51 15.01
N LEU A 251 -2.15 1.32 15.81
CA LEU A 251 -2.26 1.31 17.27
C LEU A 251 -2.74 2.67 17.84
N THR A 252 -2.17 3.77 17.36
CA THR A 252 -2.58 5.14 17.74
C THR A 252 -2.55 6.05 16.51
N GLU A 253 -3.12 7.26 16.60
CA GLU A 253 -3.08 8.22 15.47
C GLU A 253 -1.65 8.59 15.03
N GLY A 254 -0.66 8.45 15.92
CA GLY A 254 0.75 8.66 15.60
C GLY A 254 1.42 7.51 14.82
N PHE A 255 0.72 6.40 14.58
CA PHE A 255 1.16 5.36 13.64
C PHE A 255 0.59 5.67 12.25
N THR A 256 1.46 5.73 11.25
CA THR A 256 1.11 6.08 9.87
C THR A 256 1.55 4.98 8.90
N ALA A 257 0.87 4.86 7.76
CA ALA A 257 1.17 3.86 6.74
C ALA A 257 1.52 4.51 5.39
N TYR A 258 2.41 5.52 5.39
CA TYR A 258 2.69 6.33 4.20
C TYR A 258 3.17 5.51 2.99
N ALA A 259 3.93 4.44 3.22
CA ALA A 259 4.36 3.52 2.16
C ALA A 259 3.17 2.84 1.44
N HIS A 260 2.03 2.73 2.13
CA HIS A 260 0.80 2.06 1.72
C HIS A 260 -0.36 3.05 1.51
N THR A 261 -0.09 4.35 1.56
CA THR A 261 -1.11 5.37 1.30
C THR A 261 -1.14 5.67 -0.20
N ARG A 262 -2.35 5.75 -0.78
CA ARG A 262 -2.59 6.16 -2.17
C ARG A 262 -2.69 7.68 -2.28
N ASN A 263 -2.76 8.18 -3.52
CA ASN A 263 -2.86 9.63 -3.78
C ASN A 263 -4.14 10.25 -3.18
N ASP A 264 -5.22 9.46 -3.06
CA ASP A 264 -6.49 9.89 -2.46
C ASP A 264 -6.52 9.77 -0.92
N GLY A 265 -5.42 9.35 -0.29
CA GLY A 265 -5.32 9.15 1.15
C GLY A 265 -5.83 7.78 1.63
N SER A 266 -6.39 6.94 0.76
CA SER A 266 -6.78 5.57 1.13
C SER A 266 -5.56 4.69 1.41
N ILE A 267 -5.73 3.69 2.28
CA ILE A 267 -4.66 2.77 2.68
C ILE A 267 -4.85 1.43 1.96
N GLU A 268 -3.77 0.92 1.37
CA GLU A 268 -3.74 -0.37 0.69
C GLU A 268 -3.24 -1.50 1.61
N PRO A 269 -3.78 -2.72 1.47
CA PRO A 269 -3.36 -3.86 2.30
C PRO A 269 -1.93 -4.33 1.99
N TYR A 270 -1.42 -4.02 0.80
CA TYR A 270 -0.06 -4.25 0.37
C TYR A 270 0.29 -3.34 -0.81
N THR A 271 1.58 -3.04 -0.97
CA THR A 271 2.11 -2.35 -2.16
C THR A 271 3.04 -3.29 -2.92
N TRP A 272 3.24 -3.06 -4.22
CA TRP A 272 4.10 -3.90 -5.06
C TRP A 272 5.51 -3.33 -5.17
N TYR A 273 6.48 -4.10 -4.70
CA TYR A 273 7.90 -3.79 -4.83
C TYR A 273 8.51 -4.57 -6.01
N PRO A 274 9.19 -3.93 -6.99
CA PRO A 274 9.81 -4.64 -8.10
C PRO A 274 10.89 -5.63 -7.62
N MET A 275 10.81 -6.88 -8.07
CA MET A 275 11.75 -7.94 -7.67
C MET A 275 13.16 -7.75 -8.25
N PHE A 276 13.27 -7.05 -9.39
CA PHE A 276 14.52 -6.85 -10.12
C PHE A 276 14.78 -5.36 -10.38
N GLY A 277 15.98 -5.03 -10.88
CA GLY A 277 16.24 -3.71 -11.45
C GLY A 277 15.28 -3.40 -12.61
N GLY A 278 15.03 -2.12 -12.87
CA GLY A 278 14.17 -1.71 -13.98
C GLY A 278 14.88 -1.85 -15.32
N SER A 279 14.16 -2.24 -16.36
CA SER A 279 14.64 -2.29 -17.75
C SER A 279 13.63 -1.65 -18.68
N LEU A 280 14.09 -0.94 -19.71
CA LEU A 280 13.21 -0.40 -20.74
C LEU A 280 12.88 -1.48 -21.79
N ILE A 281 11.62 -1.88 -21.85
CA ILE A 281 11.12 -2.91 -22.76
C ILE A 281 9.84 -2.36 -23.41
N SER A 282 9.87 -2.19 -24.73
CA SER A 282 8.73 -1.64 -25.50
C SER A 282 8.21 -0.33 -24.90
N SER A 283 9.12 0.59 -24.60
CA SER A 283 8.87 1.91 -23.98
C SER A 283 8.24 1.90 -22.58
N LYS A 284 8.20 0.74 -21.92
CA LYS A 284 7.78 0.61 -20.52
C LYS A 284 8.99 0.33 -19.64
N LEU A 285 9.02 0.90 -18.44
CA LEU A 285 9.97 0.51 -17.40
C LEU A 285 9.45 -0.75 -16.73
N ARG A 286 10.21 -1.85 -16.77
CA ARG A 286 9.74 -3.20 -16.42
C ARG A 286 10.65 -3.90 -15.43
N SER A 287 10.06 -4.68 -14.52
CA SER A 287 10.76 -5.59 -13.62
C SER A 287 10.69 -6.99 -14.20
N ILE A 288 11.64 -7.30 -15.08
CA ILE A 288 11.79 -8.59 -15.79
C ILE A 288 13.26 -8.98 -15.73
N ALA A 289 13.55 -10.26 -15.48
CA ALA A 289 14.90 -10.79 -15.32
C ALA A 289 15.66 -10.95 -16.65
N ASN A 290 16.99 -11.07 -16.54
CA ASN A 290 17.96 -11.24 -17.62
C ASN A 290 17.97 -10.09 -18.67
N GLN A 291 17.60 -8.88 -18.25
CA GLN A 291 17.58 -7.70 -19.10
C GLN A 291 18.69 -6.72 -18.72
N THR A 292 19.00 -5.80 -19.66
CA THR A 292 19.91 -4.68 -19.40
C THR A 292 19.18 -3.63 -18.57
N GLN A 293 19.79 -3.18 -17.48
CA GLN A 293 19.20 -2.14 -16.63
C GLN A 293 18.94 -0.85 -17.41
N CYS A 294 17.80 -0.23 -17.14
CA CYS A 294 17.49 1.14 -17.54
C CYS A 294 18.63 2.04 -17.06
N ASN A 295 19.19 2.84 -17.97
CA ASN A 295 20.21 3.82 -17.65
C ASN A 295 20.18 4.93 -18.70
N THR A 296 20.89 6.03 -18.42
CA THR A 296 21.04 7.15 -19.36
C THR A 296 19.66 7.73 -19.79
N GLN A 297 18.70 7.75 -18.86
CA GLN A 297 17.39 8.36 -19.04
C GLN A 297 17.27 9.58 -18.12
N THR A 298 16.46 10.56 -18.52
CA THR A 298 16.03 11.62 -17.60
C THR A 298 14.97 11.06 -16.66
N GLY A 299 14.84 11.64 -15.47
CA GLY A 299 13.79 11.27 -14.50
C GLY A 299 12.39 11.39 -15.08
N THR A 300 12.12 12.43 -15.89
CA THR A 300 10.85 12.57 -16.59
C THR A 300 10.56 11.40 -17.53
N ALA A 301 11.57 10.92 -18.27
CA ALA A 301 11.43 9.76 -19.14
C ALA A 301 11.24 8.45 -18.35
N GLU A 302 11.95 8.29 -17.24
CA GLU A 302 11.80 7.16 -16.32
C GLU A 302 10.38 7.07 -15.75
N ILE A 303 9.84 8.21 -15.26
CA ILE A 303 8.47 8.32 -14.72
C ILE A 303 7.44 8.02 -15.81
N ALA A 304 7.59 8.59 -17.00
CA ALA A 304 6.68 8.33 -18.12
C ALA A 304 6.69 6.85 -18.52
N ALA A 305 7.86 6.22 -18.59
CA ALA A 305 7.99 4.80 -18.91
C ALA A 305 7.42 3.90 -17.80
N ALA A 306 7.51 4.29 -16.53
CA ALA A 306 6.85 3.57 -15.44
C ALA A 306 5.32 3.65 -15.58
N LYS A 307 4.77 4.87 -15.75
CA LYS A 307 3.33 5.12 -15.95
C LYS A 307 2.78 4.47 -17.21
N ALA A 308 3.61 4.20 -18.21
CA ALA A 308 3.21 3.45 -19.39
C ALA A 308 2.81 1.99 -19.10
N ASN A 309 3.09 1.46 -17.89
CA ASN A 309 2.54 0.17 -17.45
C ASN A 309 1.06 0.27 -17.05
N GLY A 310 0.57 1.44 -16.63
CA GLY A 310 -0.79 1.62 -16.12
C GLY A 310 -0.87 2.75 -15.08
N THR A 311 -2.08 3.14 -14.72
CA THR A 311 -2.35 4.28 -13.81
C THR A 311 -1.82 4.08 -12.38
N LEU A 312 -1.68 2.83 -11.94
CA LEU A 312 -1.16 2.47 -10.61
C LEU A 312 0.38 2.46 -10.54
N TRP A 313 1.08 2.65 -11.67
CA TRP A 313 2.52 2.48 -11.78
C TRP A 313 3.28 3.79 -11.75
N ASN A 314 4.40 3.81 -11.05
CA ASN A 314 5.34 4.94 -11.03
C ASN A 314 6.77 4.47 -10.72
N THR A 315 7.74 5.38 -10.73
CA THR A 315 9.06 5.11 -10.13
C THR A 315 8.97 5.03 -8.60
N GLY A 316 10.03 4.56 -7.95
CA GLY A 316 10.04 4.31 -6.50
C GLY A 316 9.71 5.52 -5.65
N TYR A 317 9.33 5.28 -4.39
CA TYR A 317 8.85 6.29 -3.47
C TYR A 317 9.73 6.36 -2.23
N TRP A 318 10.02 7.57 -1.74
CA TRP A 318 10.77 7.75 -0.49
C TRP A 318 10.18 6.94 0.67
N SER A 319 8.87 6.97 0.86
CA SER A 319 8.18 6.26 1.95
C SER A 319 8.41 4.74 1.93
N ILE A 320 8.44 4.11 0.74
CA ILE A 320 8.69 2.67 0.58
C ILE A 320 10.19 2.34 0.70
N ILE A 321 11.06 3.16 0.09
CA ILE A 321 12.52 2.98 0.19
C ILE A 321 13.00 3.09 1.63
N TYR A 322 12.52 4.10 2.35
CA TYR A 322 12.89 4.34 3.72
C TYR A 322 12.35 3.25 4.65
N LEU A 323 11.09 2.85 4.50
CA LEU A 323 10.53 1.71 5.24
C LEU A 323 11.35 0.43 5.01
N ARG A 324 11.74 0.12 3.76
CA ARG A 324 12.63 -1.03 3.50
C ARG A 324 13.97 -0.89 4.25
N TRP A 325 14.60 0.29 4.25
CA TRP A 325 15.84 0.49 5.01
C TRP A 325 15.67 0.32 6.51
N GLU A 326 14.55 0.78 7.05
CA GLU A 326 14.22 0.56 8.45
C GLU A 326 14.01 -0.92 8.76
N LEU A 327 13.35 -1.67 7.88
CA LEU A 327 13.19 -3.12 8.03
C LEU A 327 14.53 -3.85 7.90
N GLU A 328 15.45 -3.39 7.03
CA GLU A 328 16.81 -3.93 6.99
C GLU A 328 17.49 -3.77 8.36
N THR A 329 17.41 -2.59 8.96
CA THR A 329 17.98 -2.34 10.30
C THR A 329 17.22 -3.07 11.41
N LEU A 330 15.89 -3.22 11.31
CA LEU A 330 15.10 -4.00 12.25
C LEU A 330 15.48 -5.48 12.20
N LEU A 331 15.64 -6.07 11.01
CA LEU A 331 15.95 -7.50 10.89
C LEU A 331 17.39 -7.77 11.30
N THR A 332 18.31 -6.88 10.92
CA THR A 332 19.73 -7.11 11.13
C THR A 332 20.32 -6.35 12.30
N ARG A 333 19.56 -5.60 13.09
CA ARG A 333 20.08 -4.84 14.25
C ARG A 333 21.40 -4.08 13.93
N SER A 334 21.49 -3.50 12.74
CA SER A 334 22.72 -2.84 12.29
C SER A 334 22.38 -1.70 11.34
N THR A 335 23.16 -0.64 11.44
CA THR A 335 23.13 0.47 10.50
C THR A 335 24.09 0.24 9.32
N ASN A 336 25.06 -0.67 9.44
CA ASN A 336 25.92 -1.08 8.33
C ASN A 336 25.21 -2.07 7.40
N LYS A 337 24.41 -1.53 6.49
CA LYS A 337 23.57 -2.33 5.59
C LYS A 337 24.38 -3.21 4.63
N GLN A 338 25.58 -2.80 4.21
CA GLN A 338 26.39 -3.61 3.30
C GLN A 338 26.94 -4.85 4.02
N ASP A 339 27.43 -4.68 5.24
CA ASP A 339 27.91 -5.81 6.04
C ASP A 339 26.77 -6.72 6.50
N ALA A 340 25.67 -6.13 6.95
CA ALA A 340 24.58 -6.89 7.53
C ALA A 340 23.68 -7.59 6.49
N CYS A 341 23.44 -6.97 5.33
CA CYS A 341 22.56 -7.49 4.29
C CYS A 341 23.27 -7.95 3.00
N GLY A 342 24.58 -7.68 2.88
CA GLY A 342 25.38 -7.99 1.70
C GLY A 342 25.78 -6.74 0.90
N TYR A 343 26.96 -6.82 0.27
CA TYR A 343 27.66 -5.66 -0.29
C TYR A 343 27.09 -5.19 -1.64
N GLY A 344 26.52 -6.09 -2.45
CA GLY A 344 25.98 -5.74 -3.76
C GLY A 344 27.06 -5.55 -4.84
N ASN A 345 26.65 -4.96 -5.97
CA ASN A 345 27.54 -4.40 -6.98
C ASN A 345 27.95 -2.97 -6.61
N TYR A 346 28.93 -2.82 -5.71
CA TYR A 346 29.25 -1.55 -5.04
C TYR A 346 30.55 -0.88 -5.50
N THR A 347 31.41 -1.59 -6.23
CA THR A 347 32.74 -1.10 -6.61
C THR A 347 33.18 -1.60 -7.99
N GLY A 348 34.20 -0.95 -8.57
CA GLY A 348 34.80 -1.31 -9.87
C GLY A 348 34.05 -0.79 -11.11
N GLY A 349 32.98 -0.03 -10.93
CA GLY A 349 32.16 0.53 -12.00
C GLY A 349 32.84 1.67 -12.76
N THR A 350 32.81 1.62 -14.09
CA THR A 350 33.36 2.67 -14.96
C THR A 350 32.47 3.04 -16.14
N ALA A 351 31.49 2.21 -16.48
CA ALA A 351 30.56 2.43 -17.59
C ALA A 351 29.27 1.61 -17.41
N ALA A 352 28.27 1.82 -18.27
CA ALA A 352 27.02 1.05 -18.27
C ALA A 352 27.22 -0.47 -18.30
N ALA A 353 28.29 -0.96 -18.94
CA ALA A 353 28.63 -2.38 -18.98
C ALA A 353 29.05 -2.97 -17.60
N SER A 354 29.34 -2.11 -16.62
CA SER A 354 29.62 -2.49 -15.23
C SER A 354 28.36 -2.72 -14.41
N LEU A 355 27.17 -2.39 -14.93
CA LEU A 355 25.90 -2.68 -14.29
C LEU A 355 25.57 -4.17 -14.38
N LEU A 356 24.97 -4.72 -13.33
CA LEU A 356 24.48 -6.11 -13.39
C LEU A 356 23.24 -6.17 -14.29
N LYS A 357 23.05 -7.29 -14.99
CA LYS A 357 21.75 -7.60 -15.56
C LYS A 357 20.68 -7.70 -14.47
N THR A 358 19.42 -7.46 -14.83
CA THR A 358 18.29 -7.68 -13.93
C THR A 358 18.12 -9.17 -13.60
N GLY A 359 17.66 -9.51 -12.40
CA GLY A 359 17.29 -10.89 -12.05
C GLY A 359 18.45 -11.88 -12.00
N THR A 360 19.67 -11.42 -11.69
CA THR A 360 20.85 -12.29 -11.56
C THR A 360 20.73 -13.29 -10.40
N GLN A 361 19.81 -13.06 -9.46
CA GLN A 361 19.51 -13.88 -8.30
C GLN A 361 18.15 -14.57 -8.41
N LEU A 362 17.80 -15.05 -9.61
CA LEU A 362 16.51 -15.68 -9.88
C LEU A 362 16.20 -16.87 -8.96
N THR A 363 17.24 -17.60 -8.55
CA THR A 363 17.18 -18.76 -7.63
C THR A 363 17.67 -18.43 -6.21
N GLY A 364 17.72 -17.15 -5.85
CA GLY A 364 18.30 -16.67 -4.59
C GLY A 364 17.32 -16.60 -3.42
N GLY A 365 16.02 -16.83 -3.66
CA GLY A 365 15.00 -16.73 -2.62
C GLY A 365 14.79 -15.31 -2.06
N ARG A 366 14.06 -15.23 -0.95
CA ARG A 366 13.62 -13.96 -0.32
C ARG A 366 14.79 -13.08 0.11
N PHE A 367 15.80 -13.69 0.71
CA PHE A 367 16.96 -13.02 1.25
C PHE A 367 18.23 -13.68 0.71
N ILE A 368 19.15 -12.88 0.20
CA ILE A 368 20.49 -13.36 -0.14
C ILE A 368 21.47 -12.20 -0.05
N GLY A 369 22.60 -12.39 0.62
CA GLY A 369 23.70 -11.44 0.63
C GLY A 369 25.01 -12.13 0.34
N TYR A 370 26.02 -11.33 0.01
CA TYR A 370 27.39 -11.78 -0.17
C TYR A 370 28.36 -10.79 0.47
N GLY A 371 29.50 -11.29 0.92
CA GLY A 371 30.58 -10.46 1.44
C GLY A 371 31.25 -9.58 0.37
N SER A 372 32.15 -8.71 0.83
CA SER A 372 32.77 -7.64 0.02
C SER A 372 33.59 -8.11 -1.18
N SER A 373 33.97 -9.38 -1.24
CA SER A 373 34.73 -10.00 -2.34
C SER A 373 33.86 -10.50 -3.50
N VAL A 374 32.54 -10.48 -3.36
CA VAL A 374 31.60 -11.02 -4.37
C VAL A 374 30.70 -9.91 -4.90
N ASN A 375 30.90 -9.53 -6.15
CA ASN A 375 30.20 -8.43 -6.81
C ASN A 375 28.87 -8.90 -7.42
N LYS A 376 27.89 -9.24 -6.57
CA LYS A 376 26.56 -9.72 -6.97
C LYS A 376 25.47 -8.92 -6.29
N ALA A 377 24.32 -8.77 -6.94
CA ALA A 377 23.14 -8.18 -6.32
C ALA A 377 22.78 -8.94 -5.04
N ARG A 378 22.36 -8.21 -4.00
CA ARG A 378 21.75 -8.78 -2.80
C ARG A 378 20.24 -8.82 -2.95
N LYS A 379 19.53 -9.64 -2.17
CA LYS A 379 18.08 -9.57 -2.03
C LYS A 379 17.65 -9.30 -0.61
N PHE A 380 16.63 -8.46 -0.49
CA PHE A 380 15.88 -8.26 0.73
C PHE A 380 14.39 -8.31 0.40
N MET A 381 13.64 -9.17 1.08
CA MET A 381 12.18 -9.33 0.87
C MET A 381 11.79 -9.58 -0.61
N HIS A 382 12.50 -10.52 -1.27
CA HIS A 382 12.39 -10.89 -2.69
C HIS A 382 12.95 -9.88 -3.71
N THR A 383 13.35 -8.69 -3.27
CA THR A 383 13.77 -7.58 -4.15
C THR A 383 15.28 -7.54 -4.29
N GLU A 384 15.81 -7.53 -5.52
CA GLU A 384 17.24 -7.30 -5.76
C GLU A 384 17.63 -5.87 -5.40
N GLN A 385 18.80 -5.66 -4.82
CA GLN A 385 19.29 -4.35 -4.42
C GLN A 385 20.78 -4.22 -4.75
N GLN A 386 21.27 -2.97 -4.83
CA GLN A 386 22.66 -2.61 -5.15
C GLN A 386 23.16 -3.33 -6.40
N MET A 387 22.53 -3.05 -7.55
CA MET A 387 22.86 -3.68 -8.83
C MET A 387 23.91 -2.91 -9.64
N GLY A 388 24.40 -1.80 -9.09
CA GLY A 388 25.47 -0.96 -9.66
C GLY A 388 25.01 0.41 -10.14
N ALA A 389 23.70 0.66 -10.16
CA ALA A 389 23.13 1.98 -10.45
C ALA A 389 22.40 2.52 -9.21
N TRP A 390 22.49 3.83 -9.04
CA TRP A 390 21.59 4.61 -8.20
C TRP A 390 20.15 4.48 -8.69
N GLU A 391 19.21 4.52 -7.76
CA GLU A 391 17.78 4.44 -8.08
C GLU A 391 17.11 5.78 -7.84
N ARG A 392 16.55 6.39 -8.90
CA ARG A 392 15.78 7.63 -8.77
C ARG A 392 14.39 7.35 -8.23
N ILE A 393 13.99 8.17 -7.26
CA ILE A 393 12.73 8.01 -6.52
C ILE A 393 11.97 9.32 -6.37
N ASN A 394 10.64 9.23 -6.34
CA ASN A 394 9.72 10.32 -6.07
C ASN A 394 9.57 10.57 -4.56
N GLY A 395 9.03 11.75 -4.23
CA GLY A 395 8.65 12.12 -2.87
C GLY A 395 9.75 12.73 -2.03
N LEU A 396 11.00 12.77 -2.50
CA LEU A 396 12.10 13.48 -1.85
C LEU A 396 12.85 14.36 -2.85
N LEU A 397 12.83 15.66 -2.59
CA LEU A 397 13.59 16.67 -3.33
C LEU A 397 14.49 17.46 -2.38
N TYR A 398 15.46 18.16 -2.94
CA TYR A 398 16.29 19.11 -2.22
C TYR A 398 16.25 20.43 -2.97
N VAL A 399 15.61 21.42 -2.35
CA VAL A 399 15.25 22.68 -3.00
C VAL A 399 15.98 23.80 -2.27
N SER A 400 16.92 24.44 -2.97
CA SER A 400 17.68 25.57 -2.42
C SER A 400 18.35 25.26 -1.07
N GLY A 401 18.91 24.06 -0.94
CA GLY A 401 19.62 23.66 0.27
C GLY A 401 18.76 22.99 1.35
N THR A 402 17.48 22.72 1.12
CA THR A 402 16.60 22.11 2.14
C THR A 402 15.79 20.95 1.58
N TYR A 403 15.62 19.88 2.37
CA TYR A 403 14.77 18.76 1.97
C TYR A 403 13.30 19.18 1.87
N ARG A 404 12.67 18.76 0.77
CA ARG A 404 11.23 18.83 0.56
C ARG A 404 10.71 17.40 0.42
N VAL A 405 9.74 17.03 1.24
CA VAL A 405 9.21 15.66 1.27
C VAL A 405 7.71 15.63 1.06
N LYS A 406 7.22 14.57 0.43
CA LYS A 406 5.80 14.22 0.38
C LYS A 406 5.65 12.74 0.72
N SER A 407 4.87 12.41 1.73
CA SER A 407 4.78 11.04 2.28
C SER A 407 4.06 10.08 1.34
N TYR A 408 3.12 10.59 0.56
CA TYR A 408 2.39 9.90 -0.50
C TYR A 408 2.05 10.89 -1.64
N GLY A 409 1.65 10.37 -2.81
CA GLY A 409 1.42 11.19 -3.99
C GLY A 409 0.17 12.08 -3.90
N GLU A 410 -0.12 12.90 -4.90
CA GLU A 410 0.60 13.01 -6.19
C GLU A 410 1.96 13.71 -6.07
N TYR A 411 2.94 13.23 -6.82
CA TYR A 411 4.30 13.77 -6.81
C TYR A 411 4.54 14.70 -8.00
N ASN A 412 5.43 15.67 -7.82
CA ASN A 412 5.95 16.55 -8.87
C ASN A 412 7.45 16.78 -8.69
N GLU A 413 8.08 17.32 -9.72
CA GLU A 413 9.53 17.53 -9.79
C GLU A 413 9.97 18.92 -9.29
N THR A 414 9.04 19.80 -8.92
CA THR A 414 9.31 21.18 -8.47
C THR A 414 9.39 21.31 -6.95
N GLY A 415 8.70 20.42 -6.23
CA GLY A 415 8.53 20.48 -4.77
C GLY A 415 7.33 21.33 -4.33
N ASP A 416 6.48 21.73 -5.27
CA ASP A 416 5.26 22.47 -4.93
C ASP A 416 4.30 21.58 -4.14
N GLY A 417 3.80 22.09 -3.02
CA GLY A 417 2.96 21.34 -2.09
C GLY A 417 3.70 20.28 -1.26
N TYR A 418 5.03 20.20 -1.34
CA TYR A 418 5.82 19.31 -0.48
C TYR A 418 6.11 19.99 0.86
N VAL A 419 6.17 19.20 1.93
CA VAL A 419 6.54 19.67 3.26
C VAL A 419 8.00 20.15 3.23
N ASN A 420 8.22 21.39 3.63
CA ASN A 420 9.56 21.89 3.89
C ASN A 420 10.01 21.46 5.28
N THR A 421 10.99 20.56 5.36
CA THR A 421 11.42 20.01 6.64
C THR A 421 12.32 20.98 7.42
N GLY A 422 12.88 22.00 6.76
CA GLY A 422 13.92 22.86 7.35
C GLY A 422 15.29 22.17 7.53
N LEU A 423 15.41 20.89 7.13
CA LEU A 423 16.62 20.09 7.31
C LEU A 423 17.54 20.20 6.09
N SER A 424 18.85 20.18 6.35
CA SER A 424 19.89 20.35 5.32
C SER A 424 21.07 19.42 5.60
N MET A 425 21.71 18.87 4.54
CA MET A 425 23.01 18.21 4.70
C MET A 425 24.11 19.25 4.93
N SER A 426 25.12 18.89 5.71
CA SER A 426 26.32 19.68 5.95
C SER A 426 27.58 18.80 5.94
N GLY A 427 28.75 19.43 5.84
CA GLY A 427 30.04 18.73 5.68
C GLY A 427 30.39 18.46 4.22
N THR A 428 31.30 17.53 3.98
CA THR A 428 31.80 17.24 2.63
C THR A 428 30.80 16.37 1.86
N SER A 429 30.21 16.90 0.79
CA SER A 429 29.35 16.14 -0.12
C SER A 429 30.10 14.93 -0.69
N GLY A 430 29.46 13.77 -0.68
CA GLY A 430 30.05 12.48 -1.04
C GLY A 430 30.80 11.77 0.07
N ASN A 431 30.69 12.25 1.32
CA ASN A 431 31.23 11.59 2.50
C ASN A 431 30.16 10.75 3.23
N TYR A 432 30.57 9.97 4.24
CA TYR A 432 29.71 9.12 5.03
C TYR A 432 28.83 9.93 5.99
N ILE A 433 27.59 9.47 6.17
CA ILE A 433 26.60 10.06 7.08
C ILE A 433 27.01 9.78 8.53
N SER A 434 27.13 10.83 9.33
CA SER A 434 27.39 10.75 10.78
C SER A 434 26.22 11.22 11.63
N ALA A 435 25.34 12.05 11.08
CA ALA A 435 24.13 12.49 11.76
C ALA A 435 22.96 12.63 10.79
N SER A 436 21.78 12.50 11.35
CA SER A 436 20.50 12.60 10.67
C SER A 436 19.42 13.04 11.65
N THR A 437 18.32 13.57 11.13
CA THR A 437 17.16 13.98 11.92
C THR A 437 15.94 13.18 11.49
N MET A 438 15.26 12.58 12.46
CA MET A 438 14.07 11.77 12.25
C MET A 438 12.81 12.64 12.31
N THR A 439 11.86 12.33 11.44
CA THR A 439 10.54 12.92 11.32
C THR A 439 9.50 11.82 11.08
N ASP A 440 8.22 12.17 11.03
CA ASP A 440 7.17 11.22 10.65
C ASP A 440 7.35 10.73 9.20
N ASP A 441 7.91 11.56 8.30
CA ASP A 441 8.18 11.27 6.89
C ASP A 441 9.45 10.42 6.65
N GLY A 442 10.12 10.01 7.72
CA GLY A 442 11.38 9.28 7.71
C GLY A 442 12.55 10.12 8.24
N GLU A 443 13.76 9.71 7.92
CA GLU A 443 14.98 10.28 8.50
C GLU A 443 15.92 10.82 7.44
N PHE A 444 16.38 12.05 7.66
CA PHE A 444 17.14 12.81 6.69
C PHE A 444 18.57 13.02 7.17
N PRO A 445 19.59 12.70 6.36
CA PRO A 445 20.98 13.00 6.69
C PRO A 445 21.20 14.51 6.88
N THR A 446 21.95 14.89 7.93
CA THR A 446 22.24 16.29 8.27
C THR A 446 23.73 16.59 8.43
N ALA A 447 24.57 15.58 8.71
CA ALA A 447 26.02 15.75 8.76
C ALA A 447 26.78 14.60 8.09
N LEU A 448 27.84 14.95 7.36
CA LEU A 448 28.66 14.02 6.57
C LEU A 448 30.11 13.96 7.08
N SER A 449 30.32 13.23 8.17
CA SER A 449 31.63 13.03 8.81
C SER A 449 31.87 11.61 9.36
N GLY A 450 31.08 10.62 8.91
CA GLY A 450 31.18 9.24 9.37
C GLY A 450 32.29 8.44 8.68
N SER A 451 32.20 7.12 8.73
CA SER A 451 33.08 6.19 8.02
C SER A 451 32.32 4.93 7.58
N SER A 452 33.00 4.00 6.89
CA SER A 452 32.46 2.70 6.52
C SER A 452 32.16 1.77 7.70
N ASP A 453 32.56 2.15 8.91
CA ASP A 453 32.46 1.37 10.14
C ASP A 453 31.95 2.19 11.34
N THR A 454 31.50 3.43 11.13
CA THR A 454 30.87 4.27 12.17
C THR A 454 29.57 4.90 11.69
N TYR A 455 28.67 5.13 12.66
CA TYR A 455 27.36 5.77 12.54
C TYR A 455 26.35 5.04 11.65
N TYR A 456 26.39 5.29 10.33
CA TYR A 456 25.41 4.78 9.37
C TYR A 456 26.05 4.03 8.19
N CYS A 457 27.37 4.14 8.02
CA CYS A 457 28.15 3.40 7.02
C CYS A 457 27.66 3.54 5.56
N CYS A 458 26.95 4.62 5.24
CA CYS A 458 26.51 4.96 3.89
C CYS A 458 26.74 6.46 3.61
N GLY A 459 26.79 6.82 2.33
CA GLY A 459 27.14 8.17 1.89
C GLY A 459 25.95 9.12 1.74
N GLY A 460 26.25 10.42 1.82
CA GLY A 460 25.35 11.51 1.47
C GLY A 460 25.96 12.43 0.43
N TRP A 461 25.17 12.87 -0.54
CA TRP A 461 25.55 13.88 -1.54
C TRP A 461 24.47 14.94 -1.62
N TYR A 462 24.87 16.20 -1.71
CA TYR A 462 23.95 17.32 -1.80
C TYR A 462 24.50 18.43 -2.72
N ASN A 463 23.59 19.20 -3.31
CA ASN A 463 23.87 20.48 -3.95
C ASN A 463 22.79 21.49 -3.56
N ALA A 464 23.19 22.58 -2.89
CA ALA A 464 22.24 23.59 -2.41
C ALA A 464 21.80 24.61 -3.48
N GLY A 465 22.38 24.56 -4.68
CA GLY A 465 22.21 25.59 -5.71
C GLY A 465 21.05 25.37 -6.68
N GLN A 466 20.25 24.31 -6.53
CA GLN A 466 19.22 23.93 -7.51
C GLN A 466 18.05 23.15 -6.88
N VAL A 467 17.19 22.60 -7.74
CA VAL A 467 16.11 21.66 -7.37
C VAL A 467 16.58 20.26 -7.75
N ASP A 468 17.06 19.52 -6.76
CA ASP A 468 17.58 18.18 -6.95
C ASP A 468 16.55 17.11 -6.63
N HIS A 469 16.55 16.07 -7.45
CA HIS A 469 15.66 14.93 -7.33
C HIS A 469 16.42 13.76 -6.74
N ALA A 470 15.92 13.18 -5.65
CA ALA A 470 16.65 12.15 -4.92
C ALA A 470 16.93 10.92 -5.79
N ILE A 471 18.17 10.44 -5.67
CA ILE A 471 18.59 9.10 -6.08
C ILE A 471 19.17 8.38 -4.85
N VAL A 472 18.92 7.07 -4.72
CA VAL A 472 19.22 6.30 -3.52
C VAL A 472 19.96 4.99 -3.80
N GLY A 473 20.57 4.42 -2.75
CA GLY A 473 21.13 3.06 -2.74
C GLY A 473 22.62 2.93 -3.10
N GLY A 474 23.16 3.87 -3.88
CA GLY A 474 24.57 3.88 -4.30
C GLY A 474 24.82 3.15 -5.63
N GLY A 475 25.88 3.56 -6.34
CA GLY A 475 26.33 2.96 -7.60
C GLY A 475 27.58 2.08 -7.44
N CYS A 476 27.94 1.35 -8.50
CA CYS A 476 29.12 0.48 -8.50
C CYS A 476 30.45 1.24 -8.56
N ASN A 477 30.46 2.57 -8.50
CA ASN A 477 31.66 3.40 -8.44
C ASN A 477 31.82 4.15 -7.11
N ASP A 478 30.93 3.94 -6.13
CA ASP A 478 30.90 4.70 -4.88
C ASP A 478 31.59 3.99 -3.70
N GLY A 479 31.87 2.69 -3.85
CA GLY A 479 32.55 1.88 -2.85
C GLY A 479 31.65 1.62 -1.63
N LEU A 480 32.22 1.69 -0.44
CA LEU A 480 31.52 1.37 0.82
C LEU A 480 30.49 2.42 1.25
N LYS A 481 30.15 3.38 0.39
CA LYS A 481 29.14 4.40 0.67
C LYS A 481 27.73 3.97 0.24
N CYS A 482 27.57 2.76 -0.28
CA CYS A 482 26.30 2.23 -0.79
C CYS A 482 25.40 1.72 0.34
N GLY A 483 24.25 1.13 0.01
CA GLY A 483 23.31 0.60 1.00
C GLY A 483 22.18 1.58 1.31
N GLY A 484 22.35 2.37 2.36
CA GLY A 484 21.44 3.44 2.80
C GLY A 484 21.79 4.82 2.24
N ALA A 485 22.44 4.85 1.07
CA ALA A 485 23.00 6.06 0.49
C ALA A 485 21.90 7.00 -0.03
N VAL A 486 22.06 8.31 0.17
CA VAL A 486 21.14 9.35 -0.33
C VAL A 486 21.93 10.39 -1.11
N ASN A 487 21.55 10.61 -2.36
CA ASN A 487 22.11 11.68 -3.19
C ASN A 487 20.99 12.60 -3.66
N VAL A 488 21.09 13.86 -3.23
CA VAL A 488 20.23 14.98 -3.60
C VAL A 488 21.07 16.11 -4.21
N SER A 489 21.92 15.75 -5.17
CA SER A 489 22.79 16.67 -5.91
C SER A 489 22.58 16.66 -7.42
N ASN A 490 21.56 15.93 -7.89
CA ASN A 490 21.26 15.76 -9.30
C ASN A 490 19.86 16.28 -9.67
N LEU A 491 19.83 17.09 -10.73
CA LEU A 491 18.58 17.51 -11.38
C LEU A 491 17.78 16.29 -11.87
N VAL A 492 16.46 16.45 -11.98
CA VAL A 492 15.61 15.43 -12.61
C VAL A 492 16.02 15.13 -14.06
N SER A 493 16.63 16.09 -14.76
CA SER A 493 17.15 15.92 -16.12
C SER A 493 18.48 15.15 -16.21
N ALA A 494 19.12 14.82 -15.09
CA ALA A 494 20.42 14.14 -15.10
C ALA A 494 20.30 12.72 -15.67
N SER A 495 20.97 12.46 -16.80
CA SER A 495 20.92 11.17 -17.51
C SER A 495 22.30 10.50 -17.53
N TYR A 496 22.67 9.85 -16.43
CA TYR A 496 23.96 9.14 -16.31
C TYR A 496 23.80 7.63 -16.47
N TRP A 497 24.88 6.96 -16.87
CA TRP A 497 24.89 5.49 -16.97
C TRP A 497 24.69 4.82 -15.62
N SER A 498 25.06 5.48 -14.53
CA SER A 498 24.97 4.97 -13.16
C SER A 498 23.69 5.39 -12.45
N ILE A 499 22.70 5.94 -13.17
CA ILE A 499 21.36 6.21 -12.63
C ILE A 499 20.33 5.37 -13.38
N SER A 500 19.42 4.79 -12.61
CA SER A 500 18.31 3.96 -13.06
C SER A 500 17.03 4.30 -12.29
N ALA A 501 15.95 3.62 -12.62
CA ALA A 501 14.70 3.61 -11.88
C ALA A 501 14.05 2.23 -11.98
N ARG A 502 12.98 1.99 -11.20
CA ARG A 502 12.21 0.74 -11.23
C ARG A 502 10.71 1.00 -11.21
N PRO A 503 9.89 0.08 -11.73
CA PRO A 503 8.45 0.25 -11.76
C PRO A 503 7.83 -0.25 -10.45
N PHE A 504 7.41 0.66 -9.58
CA PHE A 504 6.60 0.34 -8.41
C PHE A 504 5.12 0.43 -8.80
N CYS A 505 4.28 -0.35 -8.12
CA CYS A 505 2.84 -0.35 -8.35
C CYS A 505 2.09 -0.29 -7.02
N LYS A 506 1.05 0.55 -6.97
CA LYS A 506 0.07 0.51 -5.89
C LYS A 506 -0.87 -0.67 -6.15
N GLY A 507 -1.23 -1.43 -5.12
CA GLY A 507 -2.14 -2.57 -5.28
C GLY A 507 -3.53 -2.08 -5.72
N SER A 508 -4.26 -2.88 -6.50
CA SER A 508 -5.68 -2.61 -6.75
C SER A 508 -6.45 -2.90 -5.45
N TYR A 509 -7.29 -1.97 -5.00
CA TYR A 509 -8.07 -2.12 -3.76
C TYR A 509 -9.54 -2.08 -4.07
N ASN A 510 -10.21 -3.16 -3.67
CA ASN A 510 -11.64 -3.32 -3.73
C ASN A 510 -12.10 -4.08 -2.51
N VAL A 511 -13.35 -3.85 -2.12
CA VAL A 511 -13.95 -4.36 -0.89
C VAL A 511 -15.29 -4.95 -1.25
N SER A 512 -15.48 -6.24 -0.99
CA SER A 512 -16.76 -6.98 -1.15
C SER A 512 -17.10 -7.46 0.22
N TYR A 513 -18.36 -7.30 0.53
CA TYR A 513 -18.97 -7.91 1.68
C TYR A 513 -19.58 -9.24 1.24
N TYR A 514 -19.11 -10.36 1.79
CA TYR A 514 -19.69 -11.67 1.51
C TYR A 514 -20.67 -12.03 2.62
N GLU A 515 -21.96 -11.83 2.34
CA GLU A 515 -23.09 -12.11 3.22
C GLU A 515 -22.99 -13.47 3.95
N PRO A 516 -22.65 -14.62 3.31
CA PRO A 516 -22.65 -15.90 4.01
C PRO A 516 -21.57 -16.07 5.08
N THR A 517 -20.42 -15.42 4.94
CA THR A 517 -19.33 -15.51 5.95
C THR A 517 -19.19 -14.23 6.77
N GLN A 518 -19.97 -13.20 6.44
CA GLN A 518 -20.04 -11.93 7.15
C GLN A 518 -18.66 -11.26 7.29
N LYS A 519 -17.81 -11.39 6.26
CA LYS A 519 -16.46 -10.80 6.20
C LYS A 519 -16.37 -9.79 5.07
N TYR A 520 -15.66 -8.69 5.33
CA TYR A 520 -15.10 -7.87 4.26
C TYR A 520 -13.92 -8.62 3.66
N TYR A 521 -14.04 -8.95 2.39
CA TYR A 521 -12.94 -9.45 1.59
C TYR A 521 -12.31 -8.24 0.94
N HIS A 522 -11.05 -7.97 1.31
CA HIS A 522 -10.21 -7.00 0.63
C HIS A 522 -9.56 -7.71 -0.54
N TYR A 523 -9.86 -7.29 -1.77
CA TYR A 523 -9.31 -7.91 -2.97
C TYR A 523 -8.81 -6.87 -3.96
N CYS A 524 -8.00 -7.37 -4.87
CA CYS A 524 -7.51 -6.70 -6.05
C CYS A 524 -8.51 -7.07 -7.16
N ILE A 525 -9.30 -6.13 -7.70
CA ILE A 525 -10.18 -6.44 -8.85
C ILE A 525 -9.27 -6.65 -10.04
N ILE A 526 -9.36 -7.86 -10.59
CA ILE A 526 -8.83 -8.26 -11.89
C ILE A 526 -9.73 -7.58 -12.94
N GLU A 527 -9.23 -6.60 -13.68
CA GLU A 527 -10.00 -5.93 -14.75
C GLU A 527 -10.11 -6.79 -16.03
N ASP A 528 -9.71 -8.05 -15.96
CA ASP A 528 -9.94 -9.05 -17.01
C ASP A 528 -10.66 -10.29 -16.47
N ALA A 529 -11.88 -10.07 -15.97
CA ALA A 529 -12.83 -11.14 -15.72
C ALA A 529 -14.00 -11.05 -16.72
N THR A 530 -13.73 -11.21 -18.02
CA THR A 530 -14.74 -11.77 -18.95
C THR A 530 -15.06 -13.25 -18.63
N ALA A 531 -14.78 -13.71 -17.40
CA ALA A 531 -15.10 -15.04 -16.90
C ALA A 531 -15.32 -15.06 -15.38
N CYS A 532 -15.81 -13.97 -14.75
CA CYS A 532 -16.26 -14.13 -13.36
C CYS A 532 -17.50 -15.01 -13.34
N CYS A 533 -17.41 -16.01 -12.47
CA CYS A 533 -18.53 -16.66 -11.85
C CYS A 533 -19.20 -17.69 -12.81
N MET A 534 -18.76 -18.96 -12.76
CA MET A 534 -19.50 -20.10 -13.34
C MET A 534 -20.81 -20.39 -12.58
N GLN A 535 -21.61 -19.36 -12.30
CA GLN A 535 -23.04 -19.52 -12.07
C GLN A 535 -23.71 -19.03 -13.35
N GLY A 536 -24.33 -19.94 -14.08
CA GLY A 536 -25.11 -19.58 -15.26
C GLY A 536 -26.18 -18.57 -14.85
N LEU A 537 -26.28 -17.45 -15.59
CA LEU A 537 -27.40 -16.52 -15.46
C LEU A 537 -28.61 -17.16 -16.14
N GLU A 538 -29.64 -17.46 -15.36
CA GLU A 538 -30.91 -17.98 -15.88
C GLU A 538 -31.54 -16.97 -16.84
N PHE A 539 -32.16 -17.43 -17.92
CA PHE A 539 -32.96 -16.59 -18.82
C PHE A 539 -34.25 -17.30 -19.21
N ILE A 540 -35.30 -16.52 -19.42
CA ILE A 540 -36.57 -16.97 -20.00
C ILE A 540 -36.65 -16.40 -21.40
N TRP A 541 -36.57 -17.27 -22.40
CA TRP A 541 -36.71 -16.87 -23.79
C TRP A 541 -38.16 -16.45 -24.06
N GLU A 542 -38.35 -15.18 -24.45
CA GLU A 542 -39.65 -14.56 -24.69
C GLU A 542 -40.62 -14.75 -23.51
N ASP A 543 -41.74 -15.44 -23.72
CA ASP A 543 -42.75 -15.73 -22.71
C ASP A 543 -42.51 -17.05 -21.94
N GLY A 544 -41.40 -17.74 -22.24
CA GLY A 544 -41.05 -19.03 -21.63
C GLY A 544 -41.74 -20.23 -22.27
N SER A 545 -42.36 -20.07 -23.44
CA SER A 545 -43.05 -21.15 -24.16
C SER A 545 -42.12 -22.11 -24.95
N HIS A 546 -40.84 -21.76 -25.11
CA HIS A 546 -39.84 -22.52 -25.87
C HIS A 546 -39.50 -23.86 -25.19
N ASN A 547 -39.36 -24.92 -25.98
CA ASN A 547 -39.19 -26.30 -25.52
C ASN A 547 -37.74 -26.76 -25.64
N TYR A 548 -37.13 -27.10 -24.50
CA TYR A 548 -35.84 -27.78 -24.46
C TYR A 548 -36.01 -29.29 -24.73
N PRO A 549 -35.14 -29.94 -25.52
CA PRO A 549 -33.97 -29.38 -26.18
C PRO A 549 -34.23 -28.83 -27.60
N ASP A 550 -35.38 -29.13 -28.20
CA ASP A 550 -35.60 -28.98 -29.66
C ASP A 550 -35.50 -27.53 -30.17
N GLU A 551 -35.84 -26.55 -29.33
CA GLU A 551 -35.84 -25.13 -29.69
C GLU A 551 -34.64 -24.36 -29.12
N TYR A 552 -33.81 -25.01 -28.29
CA TYR A 552 -32.64 -24.38 -27.65
C TYR A 552 -31.34 -24.69 -28.41
N PRO A 553 -30.33 -23.79 -28.36
CA PRO A 553 -28.99 -24.03 -28.89
C PRO A 553 -28.35 -25.30 -28.33
N GLU A 554 -27.45 -25.91 -29.10
CA GLU A 554 -26.76 -27.11 -28.63
C GLU A 554 -25.89 -26.80 -27.40
N ILE A 555 -25.74 -27.80 -26.53
CA ILE A 555 -24.89 -27.65 -25.34
C ILE A 555 -23.46 -27.29 -25.78
N SER A 556 -22.93 -26.18 -25.26
CA SER A 556 -21.62 -25.58 -25.59
C SER A 556 -21.59 -24.71 -26.85
N GLU A 557 -22.73 -24.42 -27.46
CA GLU A 557 -22.85 -23.40 -28.50
C GLU A 557 -22.71 -21.99 -27.90
N GLU A 558 -22.00 -21.10 -28.62
CA GLU A 558 -21.83 -19.71 -28.22
C GLU A 558 -23.12 -18.95 -28.53
N ILE A 559 -23.75 -18.38 -27.50
CA ILE A 559 -25.04 -17.68 -27.62
C ILE A 559 -24.91 -16.25 -27.14
N THR A 560 -25.70 -15.35 -27.71
CA THR A 560 -25.89 -14.00 -27.16
C THR A 560 -27.33 -13.84 -26.68
N VAL A 561 -27.52 -13.40 -25.43
CA VAL A 561 -28.85 -13.25 -24.83
C VAL A 561 -29.03 -11.83 -24.33
N THR A 562 -30.14 -11.18 -24.69
CA THR A 562 -30.52 -9.84 -24.22
C THR A 562 -31.90 -9.89 -23.58
N GLY A 563 -32.07 -9.39 -22.35
CA GLY A 563 -33.36 -9.41 -21.67
C GLY A 563 -33.47 -8.36 -20.55
N VAL A 564 -34.57 -8.40 -19.81
CA VAL A 564 -34.79 -7.55 -18.63
C VAL A 564 -34.28 -8.29 -17.40
N PHE A 565 -33.30 -7.71 -16.71
CA PHE A 565 -32.80 -8.28 -15.47
C PHE A 565 -33.84 -8.13 -14.35
N GLU A 566 -34.23 -9.24 -13.74
CA GLU A 566 -35.15 -9.25 -12.61
C GLU A 566 -34.71 -10.25 -11.54
N THR A 567 -35.22 -10.05 -10.32
CA THR A 567 -35.02 -10.99 -9.20
C THR A 567 -36.35 -11.64 -8.83
N TYR A 568 -36.33 -12.93 -8.53
CA TYR A 568 -37.51 -13.68 -8.11
C TYR A 568 -37.19 -14.63 -6.95
N LYS A 569 -38.22 -15.13 -6.26
CA LYS A 569 -38.08 -16.17 -5.24
C LYS A 569 -38.80 -17.41 -5.70
N GLU A 570 -38.16 -18.56 -5.55
CA GLU A 570 -38.85 -19.84 -5.74
C GLU A 570 -39.82 -20.11 -4.59
N LYS A 571 -40.91 -20.78 -4.92
CA LYS A 571 -41.92 -21.10 -3.91
C LYS A 571 -41.33 -22.06 -2.88
N ASP A 572 -41.45 -21.70 -1.61
CA ASP A 572 -40.88 -22.44 -0.47
C ASP A 572 -39.35 -22.43 -0.38
N ASP A 573 -38.68 -21.53 -1.13
CA ASP A 573 -37.25 -21.29 -1.07
C ASP A 573 -36.94 -19.89 -0.48
N PRO A 574 -36.12 -19.79 0.60
CA PRO A 574 -35.76 -18.49 1.16
C PRO A 574 -34.82 -17.65 0.27
N TYR A 575 -34.17 -18.25 -0.73
CA TYR A 575 -33.17 -17.61 -1.58
C TYR A 575 -33.80 -16.72 -2.66
N LEU A 576 -33.13 -15.60 -2.96
CA LEU A 576 -33.49 -14.68 -4.04
C LEU A 576 -32.65 -15.03 -5.27
N TYR A 577 -33.32 -15.44 -6.34
CA TYR A 577 -32.73 -15.80 -7.63
C TYR A 577 -32.74 -14.60 -8.57
N CYS A 578 -31.86 -14.60 -9.57
CA CYS A 578 -31.80 -13.58 -10.61
C CYS A 578 -31.87 -14.24 -11.99
N ARG A 579 -32.62 -13.63 -12.90
CA ARG A 579 -32.80 -14.10 -14.26
C ARG A 579 -32.96 -12.94 -15.25
N LEU A 580 -32.80 -13.24 -16.53
CA LEU A 580 -33.26 -12.38 -17.62
C LEU A 580 -34.68 -12.78 -18.04
N SER A 581 -35.68 -11.94 -17.79
CA SER A 581 -37.03 -12.13 -18.31
C SER A 581 -37.21 -11.47 -19.67
N ASN A 582 -38.18 -11.99 -20.45
CA ASN A 582 -38.45 -11.52 -21.81
C ASN A 582 -37.18 -11.47 -22.67
N ALA A 583 -36.33 -12.51 -22.54
CA ALA A 583 -35.04 -12.56 -23.18
C ALA A 583 -35.17 -12.89 -24.66
N SER A 584 -34.34 -12.27 -25.50
CA SER A 584 -34.14 -12.60 -26.91
C SER A 584 -32.79 -13.27 -27.07
N LEU A 585 -32.78 -14.39 -27.79
CA LEU A 585 -31.58 -15.13 -28.15
C LEU A 585 -31.14 -14.72 -29.56
N HIS A 586 -29.84 -14.46 -29.76
CA HIS A 586 -29.24 -13.97 -31.01
C HIS A 586 -28.14 -14.87 -31.52
#